data_AF-A0A1V6IK11-F1
#
_entry.id   AF-A0A1V6IK11-F1
#
_cell.length_a   1.000
_cell.length_b   1.000
_cell.length_c   1.000
_cell.angle_alpha   90.00
_cell.angle_beta   90.00
_cell.angle_gamma   90.00
#
_symmetry.space_group_name_H-M   'P 1'
#
loop_
_entity.id
_entity.type
_entity.pdbx_description
1 polymer ?
#
loop_
_entity_poly.entity_id
_entity_poly.type
_entity_poly.pdbx_seq_one_letter_code
_entity_poly.pdbx_strand_id
1 'polypeptide(L)'
;MLTSVFIVGTLGKNENDYRYLLVEKVPGLDYEDDEERAKYDYFKVKHWSNTPSAFNRLAEGRKVALKGRLEEIEGETYIIAELYREF
;
A
#
# COMPACT_ATOMS: atom_id res chain seq x y z
N MET A 1 4.40 20.82 1.94
CA MET A 1 5.17 20.05 0.94
C MET A 1 4.18 19.13 0.24
N LEU A 2 4.14 19.09 -1.10
CA LEU A 2 3.22 18.22 -1.84
C LEU A 2 3.90 16.87 -2.05
N THR A 3 3.48 15.83 -1.33
CA THR A 3 4.02 14.48 -1.49
C THR A 3 3.12 13.69 -2.44
N SER A 4 3.71 13.02 -3.43
CA SER A 4 2.99 12.11 -4.32
C SER A 4 3.63 10.73 -4.26
N VAL A 5 2.81 9.70 -4.09
CA VAL A 5 3.20 8.29 -4.10
C VAL A 5 2.46 7.58 -5.23
N PHE A 6 3.22 6.84 -6.03
CA PHE A 6 2.71 5.87 -6.98
C PHE A 6 3.25 4.52 -6.57
N ILE A 7 2.37 3.59 -6.21
CA ILE A 7 2.78 2.34 -5.60
C ILE A 7 1.99 1.17 -6.20
N VAL A 8 2.70 0.08 -6.48
CA VAL A 8 2.11 -1.16 -6.96
C VAL A 8 2.33 -2.21 -5.88
N GLY A 9 1.26 -2.90 -5.52
CA GLY A 9 1.34 -3.94 -4.50
C GLY A 9 0.13 -4.86 -4.54
N THR A 10 0.16 -5.85 -3.67
CA THR A 10 -0.90 -6.82 -3.50
C THR A 10 -1.78 -6.41 -2.32
N LEU A 11 -3.09 -6.37 -2.54
CA LEU A 11 -4.07 -6.09 -1.51
C LEU A 11 -4.02 -7.15 -0.43
N GLY A 12 -3.76 -6.73 0.80
CA GLY A 12 -3.86 -7.56 1.99
C GLY A 12 -5.22 -7.45 2.66
N LYS A 13 -5.23 -7.87 3.92
CA LYS A 13 -6.36 -7.79 4.83
C LYS A 13 -6.93 -6.36 4.89
N ASN A 14 -8.24 -6.28 4.89
CA ASN A 14 -8.99 -5.05 5.07
C ASN A 14 -9.38 -4.91 6.55
N GLU A 15 -8.97 -3.82 7.18
CA GLU A 15 -9.40 -3.42 8.53
C GLU A 15 -10.40 -2.26 8.39
N ASN A 16 -11.23 -2.04 9.40
CA ASN A 16 -12.38 -1.12 9.30
C ASN A 16 -12.05 0.25 8.67
N ASP A 17 -10.87 0.81 8.94
CA ASP A 17 -10.48 2.16 8.52
C ASP A 17 -9.30 2.21 7.52
N TYR A 18 -8.66 1.10 7.21
CA TYR A 18 -7.54 1.04 6.27
C TYR A 18 -7.32 -0.37 5.75
N ARG A 19 -6.60 -0.49 4.64
CA ARG A 19 -6.24 -1.76 4.04
C ARG A 19 -4.74 -1.91 3.92
N TYR A 20 -4.24 -3.12 4.16
CA TYR A 20 -2.83 -3.39 3.92
C TYR A 20 -2.54 -3.50 2.43
N LEU A 21 -1.40 -2.95 2.02
CA LEU A 21 -0.79 -3.16 0.70
C LEU A 21 0.58 -3.79 0.91
N LEU A 22 0.77 -4.98 0.36
CA LEU A 22 2.03 -5.71 0.37
C LEU A 22 2.81 -5.34 -0.88
N VAL A 23 3.99 -4.75 -0.70
CA VAL A 23 4.83 -4.28 -1.80
C VAL A 23 6.08 -5.13 -1.84
N GLU A 24 6.32 -5.79 -2.97
CA GLU A 24 7.53 -6.58 -3.15
C GLU A 24 8.75 -5.68 -3.04
N LYS A 25 9.71 -6.08 -2.18
CA LYS A 25 10.98 -5.37 -2.11
C LYS A 25 11.70 -5.52 -3.44
N VAL A 26 12.20 -4.40 -3.96
CA VAL A 26 13.12 -4.45 -5.10
C VAL A 26 14.38 -5.16 -4.60
N PRO A 27 14.82 -6.25 -5.27
CA PRO A 27 16.10 -6.86 -4.95
C PRO A 27 17.18 -5.79 -5.02
N GLY A 28 17.82 -5.49 -3.89
CA GLY A 28 18.94 -4.57 -3.88
C GLY A 28 20.06 -5.12 -4.76
N LEU A 29 20.77 -4.24 -5.46
CA LEU A 29 22.11 -4.56 -5.92
C LEU A 29 22.98 -4.68 -4.66
N ASP A 30 23.38 -5.91 -4.33
CA ASP A 30 24.40 -6.31 -3.36
C ASP A 30 24.71 -5.33 -2.22
N TYR A 31 24.07 -5.50 -1.08
CA TYR A 31 24.72 -5.33 0.23
C TYR A 31 24.13 -6.35 1.21
N GLU A 32 24.84 -7.47 1.28
CA GLU A 32 24.85 -8.51 2.32
C GLU A 32 23.65 -9.49 2.40
N ASP A 33 24.02 -10.77 2.31
CA ASP A 33 23.23 -12.00 2.44
C ASP A 33 22.53 -12.10 3.81
N ASP A 34 21.43 -11.38 4.00
CA ASP A 34 20.47 -11.71 5.08
C ASP A 34 19.32 -12.54 4.50
N GLU A 35 19.44 -13.87 4.62
CA GLU A 35 18.48 -14.89 4.17
C GLU A 35 17.06 -14.79 4.80
N GLU A 36 16.78 -13.80 5.67
CA GLU A 36 15.47 -13.65 6.33
C GLU A 36 14.83 -12.25 6.20
N ARG A 37 15.19 -11.44 5.19
CA ARG A 37 14.44 -10.21 4.95
C ARG A 37 13.04 -10.53 4.42
N ALA A 38 12.00 -10.10 5.16
CA ALA A 38 10.60 -10.27 4.76
C ALA A 38 10.38 -9.83 3.29
N LYS A 39 9.79 -10.72 2.48
CA LYS A 39 9.60 -10.55 1.02
C LYS A 39 8.85 -9.26 0.65
N TYR A 40 8.06 -8.72 1.57
CA TYR A 40 7.19 -7.58 1.34
C TYR A 40 7.38 -6.50 2.41
N ASP A 41 7.27 -5.24 1.98
CA ASP A 41 6.95 -4.12 2.86
C ASP A 41 5.42 -3.97 2.97
N TYR A 42 4.95 -3.64 4.17
CA TYR A 42 3.52 -3.49 4.46
C TYR A 42 3.18 -2.01 4.62
N PHE A 43 2.24 -1.53 3.82
CA PHE A 43 1.73 -0.16 3.90
C PHE A 43 0.27 -0.16 4.32
N LYS A 44 -0.10 0.74 5.24
CA LYS A 44 -1.49 1.03 5.56
C LYS A 44 -2.04 2.02 4.54
N VAL A 45 -3.06 1.63 3.81
CA VAL A 45 -3.69 2.46 2.77
C VAL A 45 -5.09 2.85 3.21
N LYS A 46 -5.36 4.15 3.24
CA LYS A 46 -6.72 4.68 3.37
C LYS A 46 -7.17 5.21 2.01
N HIS A 47 -8.44 5.01 1.71
CA HIS A 47 -9.03 5.61 0.53
C HIS A 47 -9.25 7.11 0.74
N TRP A 48 -9.11 7.91 -0.31
CA TRP A 48 -9.30 9.37 -0.23
C TRP A 48 -10.71 9.79 0.24
N SER A 49 -11.72 8.94 -0.02
CA SER A 49 -13.10 9.16 0.41
C SER A 49 -13.51 8.17 1.51
N ASN A 50 -14.27 8.66 2.49
CA ASN A 50 -14.92 7.88 3.55
C ASN A 50 -16.10 7.02 3.06
N THR A 51 -16.45 7.08 1.76
CA THR A 51 -17.44 6.18 1.17
C THR A 51 -16.80 4.84 0.81
N PRO A 52 -17.52 3.70 0.94
CA PRO A 52 -17.01 2.39 0.54
C PRO A 52 -16.66 2.38 -0.95
N SER A 53 -15.37 2.55 -1.25
CA SER A 53 -14.86 2.70 -2.60
C SER A 53 -14.72 1.36 -3.30
N ALA A 54 -14.58 1.38 -4.63
CA ALA A 54 -14.23 0.19 -5.42
C ALA A 54 -13.01 -0.53 -4.83
N PHE A 55 -12.02 0.24 -4.36
CA PHE A 55 -10.83 -0.26 -3.67
C PHE A 55 -11.13 -1.15 -2.45
N ASN A 56 -12.09 -0.77 -1.60
CA ASN A 56 -12.47 -1.57 -0.43
C ASN A 56 -13.24 -2.85 -0.78
N ARG A 57 -13.85 -2.91 -1.98
CA ARG A 57 -14.60 -4.07 -2.47
C ARG A 57 -13.72 -5.12 -3.16
N LEU A 58 -12.49 -4.77 -3.53
CA LEU A 58 -11.58 -5.70 -4.19
C LEU A 58 -11.20 -6.85 -3.26
N ALA A 59 -11.07 -8.06 -3.82
CA ALA A 59 -10.64 -9.22 -3.04
C ALA A 59 -9.19 -9.07 -2.54
N GLU A 60 -8.89 -9.69 -1.40
CA GLU A 60 -7.51 -9.88 -0.93
C GLU A 60 -6.70 -10.70 -1.95
N GLY A 61 -5.40 -10.46 -2.05
CA GLY A 61 -4.51 -11.09 -3.01
C GLY A 61 -4.48 -10.43 -4.40
N ARG A 62 -5.35 -9.44 -4.68
CA ARG A 62 -5.34 -8.71 -5.95
C ARG A 62 -4.17 -7.73 -6.04
N LYS A 63 -3.45 -7.75 -7.16
CA LYS A 63 -2.41 -6.77 -7.47
C LYS A 63 -3.05 -5.48 -8.01
N VAL A 64 -2.68 -4.35 -7.44
CA VAL A 64 -3.23 -3.02 -7.78
C VAL A 64 -2.11 -1.98 -7.87
N ALA A 65 -2.34 -0.96 -8.69
CA ALA A 65 -1.58 0.27 -8.69
C ALA A 65 -2.41 1.38 -8.03
N LEU A 66 -1.81 2.09 -7.09
CA LEU A 66 -2.41 3.17 -6.35
C LEU A 66 -1.64 4.47 -6.57
N LYS A 67 -2.38 5.57 -6.58
CA LYS A 67 -1.84 6.93 -6.60
C LYS A 67 -2.34 7.66 -5.37
N GLY A 68 -1.44 8.31 -4.64
CA GLY A 68 -1.82 8.95 -3.40
C GLY A 68 -0.75 9.85 -2.82
N ARG A 69 -0.84 10.08 -1.51
CA ARG A 69 0.13 10.84 -0.73
C ARG A 69 0.38 10.17 0.62
N LEU A 70 1.54 10.41 1.20
CA LEU A 70 1.85 10.00 2.57
C LEU A 70 1.28 11.01 3.54
N GLU A 71 0.61 10.52 4.58
CA GLU A 71 0.15 11.33 5.71
C GLU A 71 0.46 10.63 7.01
N GLU A 72 0.79 11.43 8.03
CA GLU A 72 0.86 10.97 9.41
C GLU A 72 -0.44 11.32 10.12
N ILE A 73 -1.11 10.32 10.68
CA ILE A 73 -2.36 10.45 11.42
C ILE A 73 -2.15 9.73 12.75
N GLU A 74 -2.24 10.46 13.85
CA GLU A 74 -2.11 9.91 15.22
C GLU A 74 -0.78 9.15 15.45
N GLY A 75 0.31 9.60 14.82
CA GLY A 75 1.63 8.97 14.92
C GLY A 75 1.83 7.76 14.02
N GLU A 76 0.85 7.41 13.18
CA GLU A 76 0.96 6.35 12.18
C GLU A 76 1.01 6.91 10.75
N THR A 77 1.87 6.34 9.91
CA THR A 77 1.96 6.71 8.50
C THR A 77 0.96 5.92 7.66
N TYR A 78 0.15 6.64 6.90
CA TYR A 78 -0.81 6.11 5.93
C TYR A 78 -0.49 6.59 4.52
N ILE A 79 -0.81 5.75 3.54
CA ILE A 79 -0.96 6.19 2.16
C ILE A 79 -2.44 6.54 1.96
N ILE A 80 -2.75 7.82 1.75
CA ILE A 80 -4.10 8.24 1.34
C ILE A 80 -4.14 8.18 -0.18
N ALA A 81 -4.87 7.22 -0.74
CA ALA A 81 -4.80 6.90 -2.17
C ALA A 81 -6.14 6.63 -2.83
N GLU A 82 -6.12 6.73 -4.16
CA GLU A 82 -7.14 6.24 -5.07
C GLU A 82 -6.61 5.07 -5.89
N LEU A 83 -7.54 4.21 -6.34
CA LEU A 83 -7.21 3.12 -7.26
C LEU A 83 -6.88 3.71 -8.62
N TYR A 84 -5.65 3.47 -9.09
CA TYR A 84 -5.20 3.91 -10.41
C TYR A 84 -5.41 2.83 -11.48
N ARG A 85 -5.07 1.58 -11.17
CA ARG A 85 -5.18 0.45 -12.10
C ARG A 85 -5.28 -0.89 -11.37
N GLU A 86 -6.01 -1.84 -11.96
CA GLU A 86 -6.05 -3.26 -11.59
C GLU A 86 -5.27 -4.11 -12.60
N PHE A 87 -4.77 -5.28 -12.16
CA PHE A 87 -4.03 -6.25 -12.97
C PHE A 87 -4.75 -7.60 -13.03
#